data_AF-A0A7Z9R3A9-F1
#
_entry.id   AF-A0A7Z9R3A9-F1
#
_cell.length_a   1.000
_cell.length_b   1.000
_cell.length_c   1.000
_cell.angle_alpha   90.00
_cell.angle_beta   90.00
_cell.angle_gamma   90.00
#
_symmetry.space_group_name_H-M   'P 1'
#
loop_
_entity.id
_entity.type
_entity.pdbx_description
1 polymer ?
#
loop_
_entity_poly.entity_id
_entity_poly.type
_entity_poly.pdbx_seq_one_letter_code
_entity_poly.pdbx_strand_id
1 'polypeptide(L)'
;RYHGVPFRHRDSYPLEVMASVLNGKTGRLYKAVVEGAEIANNARFTVDTKKYAGAVSFSATVKGDAKPEQLESAWYEQVDLLQNDSVSEYELEKVKNNIVADQFRQLQSNFFLMIQLGYGEAIGGWEAINESKDLLLAVTADDIKRVANKYLTKNNSSVALYNRSKNATPIDAQFEEELAAFSEEQQMMIKQALSELKAIPEEELLQTAAQMKVQAQQVPAEFKAVFDFLLKKLQERIDSLSNDLGSEEPAKTPVVEEVVEQNFVETNQKLELTAQQLAEATEFFELTRQTSPS
;
A
#
# COMPACT_ATOMS: atom_id res chain seq x y z
N ARG A 1 7.78 -11.29 -8.49
CA ARG A 1 6.73 -12.22 -8.02
C ARG A 1 7.33 -13.61 -7.87
N TYR A 2 6.86 -14.38 -6.89
CA TYR A 2 7.30 -15.74 -6.58
C TYR A 2 6.08 -16.67 -6.52
N HIS A 3 6.25 -17.95 -6.82
CA HIS A 3 5.20 -18.93 -6.50
C HIS A 3 5.08 -19.05 -4.98
N GLY A 4 3.86 -18.98 -4.51
CA GLY A 4 3.50 -19.13 -3.11
C GLY A 4 2.79 -20.44 -2.86
N VAL A 5 1.92 -20.44 -1.85
CA VAL A 5 1.24 -21.65 -1.37
C VAL A 5 -0.27 -21.50 -1.45
N PRO A 6 -1.02 -22.62 -1.54
CA PRO A 6 -2.48 -22.56 -1.45
C PRO A 6 -2.95 -22.07 -0.08
N PHE A 7 -4.23 -21.72 -0.02
CA PHE A 7 -4.93 -21.35 1.20
C PHE A 7 -4.85 -22.48 2.26
N ARG A 8 -4.72 -22.11 3.54
CA ARG A 8 -4.48 -22.99 4.70
C ARG A 8 -3.20 -23.81 4.68
N HIS A 9 -2.32 -23.61 3.69
CA HIS A 9 -1.00 -24.22 3.73
C HIS A 9 -0.20 -23.65 4.91
N ARG A 10 0.49 -24.48 5.71
CA ARG A 10 1.21 -24.02 6.91
C ARG A 10 2.17 -22.84 6.69
N ASP A 11 2.78 -22.78 5.51
CA ASP A 11 3.73 -21.72 5.15
C ASP A 11 3.03 -20.40 4.80
N SER A 12 1.69 -20.36 4.65
CA SER A 12 0.97 -19.10 4.42
C SER A 12 1.07 -18.17 5.62
N TYR A 13 1.00 -18.70 6.85
CA TYR A 13 1.03 -17.88 8.07
C TYR A 13 2.40 -17.22 8.29
N PRO A 14 3.55 -17.93 8.20
CA PRO A 14 4.85 -17.26 8.25
C PRO A 14 5.08 -16.27 7.10
N LEU A 15 4.54 -16.53 5.90
CA LEU A 15 4.61 -15.58 4.78
C LEU A 15 3.78 -14.31 5.05
N GLU A 16 2.61 -14.45 5.69
CA GLU A 16 1.74 -13.32 6.06
C GLU A 16 2.34 -12.48 7.20
N VAL A 17 2.92 -13.13 8.20
CA VAL A 17 3.68 -12.44 9.25
C VAL A 17 4.91 -11.73 8.65
N MET A 18 5.63 -12.37 7.72
CA MET A 18 6.72 -11.72 6.99
C MET A 18 6.24 -10.47 6.22
N ALA A 19 5.07 -10.55 5.57
CA ALA A 19 4.49 -9.38 4.91
C ALA A 19 4.23 -8.24 5.89
N SER A 20 3.73 -8.55 7.08
CA SER A 20 3.53 -7.57 8.14
C SER A 20 4.83 -6.97 8.70
N VAL A 21 5.92 -7.74 8.76
CA VAL A 21 7.27 -7.23 9.13
C VAL A 21 7.80 -6.27 8.06
N LEU A 22 7.57 -6.60 6.79
CA LEU A 22 8.09 -5.83 5.66
C LEU A 22 7.30 -4.55 5.40
N ASN A 23 5.97 -4.59 5.56
CA ASN A 23 5.05 -3.54 5.18
C ASN A 23 4.80 -2.49 6.28
N GLY A 24 4.12 -1.41 5.89
CA GLY A 24 3.74 -0.31 6.77
C GLY A 24 4.87 0.70 6.97
N LYS A 25 4.55 1.86 7.55
CA LYS A 25 5.50 2.97 7.70
C LYS A 25 6.74 2.61 8.52
N THR A 26 6.62 1.65 9.43
CA THR A 26 7.75 1.20 10.25
C THR A 26 8.36 -0.11 9.78
N GLY A 27 7.83 -0.71 8.71
CA GLY A 27 8.29 -1.98 8.17
C GLY A 27 9.64 -1.86 7.47
N ARG A 28 10.34 -2.99 7.34
CA ARG A 28 11.69 -3.01 6.77
C ARG A 28 11.74 -2.45 5.34
N LEU A 29 10.75 -2.76 4.50
CA LEU A 29 10.74 -2.26 3.11
C LEU A 29 10.59 -0.75 3.04
N TYR A 30 9.63 -0.18 3.80
CA TYR A 30 9.41 1.27 3.77
C TYR A 30 10.67 2.02 4.24
N LYS A 31 11.27 1.58 5.35
CA LYS A 31 12.52 2.16 5.86
C LYS A 31 13.68 2.04 4.87
N ALA A 32 13.80 0.89 4.20
CA ALA A 32 14.92 0.66 3.28
C ALA A 32 14.80 1.50 2.00
N VAL A 33 13.65 1.44 1.30
CA VAL A 33 13.55 1.99 -0.06
C VAL A 33 12.83 3.33 -0.16
N VAL A 34 11.98 3.68 0.81
CA VAL A 34 11.23 4.96 0.80
C VAL A 34 11.95 6.02 1.63
N GLU A 35 12.33 5.71 2.87
CA GLU A 35 13.02 6.68 3.75
C GLU A 35 14.54 6.62 3.62
N GLY A 36 15.13 5.44 3.54
CA GLY A 36 16.59 5.26 3.55
C GLY A 36 17.24 5.61 2.22
N ALA A 37 16.93 4.86 1.17
CA ALA A 37 17.49 5.08 -0.16
C ALA A 37 16.73 6.15 -0.97
N GLU A 38 15.51 6.52 -0.56
CA GLU A 38 14.64 7.47 -1.26
C GLU A 38 14.38 7.17 -2.74
N ILE A 39 14.47 5.90 -3.14
CA ILE A 39 14.31 5.44 -4.53
C ILE A 39 12.87 5.00 -4.86
N ALA A 40 11.99 4.88 -3.86
CA ALA A 40 10.59 4.49 -4.03
C ALA A 40 9.60 5.51 -3.46
N ASN A 41 8.50 5.72 -4.19
CA ASN A 41 7.31 6.41 -3.68
C ASN A 41 6.48 5.49 -2.77
N ASN A 42 6.43 4.21 -3.14
CA ASN A 42 5.79 3.16 -2.35
C ASN A 42 6.51 1.84 -2.57
N ALA A 43 6.35 0.94 -1.60
CA ALA A 43 6.81 -0.43 -1.66
C ALA A 43 5.84 -1.30 -0.87
N ARG A 44 5.53 -2.49 -1.40
CA ARG A 44 4.60 -3.42 -0.77
C ARG A 44 4.99 -4.85 -1.08
N PHE A 45 4.89 -5.69 -0.06
CA PHE A 45 4.95 -7.14 -0.17
C PHE A 45 3.56 -7.72 0.06
N THR A 46 3.10 -8.57 -0.85
CA THR A 46 1.75 -9.15 -0.80
C THR A 46 1.84 -10.66 -0.85
N VAL A 47 1.06 -11.31 0.01
CA VAL A 47 0.81 -12.75 -0.04
C VAL A 47 -0.59 -12.95 -0.60
N ASP A 48 -0.69 -13.73 -1.68
CA ASP A 48 -1.94 -14.01 -2.37
C ASP A 48 -2.13 -15.54 -2.44
N THR A 49 -2.81 -16.10 -1.45
CA THR A 49 -3.16 -17.53 -1.43
C THR A 49 -4.45 -17.76 -2.19
N LYS A 50 -4.48 -18.76 -3.08
CA LYS A 50 -5.68 -19.24 -3.78
C LYS A 50 -5.98 -20.68 -3.36
N LYS A 51 -7.07 -21.25 -3.85
CA LYS A 51 -7.51 -22.62 -3.53
C LYS A 51 -6.45 -23.69 -3.77
N TYR A 52 -5.78 -23.67 -4.94
CA TYR A 52 -4.85 -24.73 -5.36
C TYR A 52 -3.38 -24.30 -5.43
N ALA A 53 -3.12 -23.00 -5.41
CA ALA A 53 -1.79 -22.42 -5.49
C ALA A 53 -1.81 -21.03 -4.85
N GLY A 54 -0.69 -20.32 -4.87
CA GLY A 54 -0.65 -18.93 -4.47
C GLY A 54 0.55 -18.23 -5.07
N ALA A 55 0.70 -16.97 -4.71
CA ALA A 55 1.85 -16.16 -5.06
C ALA A 55 2.26 -15.25 -3.92
N VAL A 56 3.53 -14.87 -3.95
CA VAL A 56 4.05 -13.82 -3.09
C VAL A 56 4.72 -12.80 -3.99
N SER A 57 4.49 -11.51 -3.76
CA SER A 57 4.97 -10.47 -4.67
C SER A 57 5.44 -9.24 -3.92
N PHE A 58 6.63 -8.79 -4.27
CA PHE A 58 7.07 -7.42 -4.06
C PHE A 58 6.64 -6.54 -5.25
N SER A 59 6.13 -5.35 -4.96
CA SER A 59 5.82 -4.30 -5.93
C SER A 59 6.22 -2.94 -5.35
N ALA A 60 6.83 -2.10 -6.17
CA ALA A 60 7.22 -0.75 -5.78
C ALA A 60 7.20 0.18 -6.99
N THR A 61 6.99 1.47 -6.73
CA THR A 61 7.04 2.54 -7.74
C THR A 61 8.24 3.43 -7.49
N VAL A 62 9.07 3.64 -8.51
CA VAL A 62 10.26 4.52 -8.44
C VAL A 62 9.89 5.96 -8.08
N LYS A 63 10.80 6.65 -7.39
CA LYS A 63 10.73 8.08 -7.06
C LYS A 63 11.80 8.85 -7.84
N GLY A 64 11.43 10.00 -8.39
CA GLY A 64 12.34 10.88 -9.13
C GLY A 64 13.04 10.19 -10.30
N ASP A 65 14.35 10.35 -10.40
CA ASP A 65 15.19 9.79 -11.47
C ASP A 65 15.67 8.36 -11.18
N ALA A 66 15.19 7.73 -10.11
CA ALA A 66 15.54 6.35 -9.78
C ALA A 66 15.03 5.38 -10.85
N LYS A 67 15.80 4.32 -11.09
CA LYS A 67 15.49 3.30 -12.09
C LYS A 67 14.89 2.05 -11.44
N PRO A 68 13.97 1.32 -12.12
CA PRO A 68 13.38 0.10 -11.58
C PRO A 68 14.40 -0.96 -11.16
N GLU A 69 15.55 -1.03 -11.83
CA GLU A 69 16.65 -1.95 -11.51
C GLU A 69 17.27 -1.67 -10.13
N GLN A 70 17.23 -0.43 -9.66
CA GLN A 70 17.69 -0.08 -8.30
C GLN A 70 16.73 -0.61 -7.24
N LEU A 71 15.42 -0.60 -7.51
CA LEU A 71 14.43 -1.22 -6.64
C LEU A 71 14.53 -2.74 -6.62
N GLU A 72 14.78 -3.36 -7.77
CA GLU A 72 15.04 -4.79 -7.85
C GLU A 72 16.25 -5.18 -7.01
N SER A 73 17.34 -4.42 -7.10
CA SER A 73 18.55 -4.66 -6.30
C SER A 73 18.28 -4.50 -4.81
N ALA A 74 17.62 -3.41 -4.40
CA ALA A 74 17.26 -3.18 -3.01
C ALA A 74 16.29 -4.24 -2.47
N TRP A 75 15.38 -4.76 -3.29
CA TRP A 75 14.54 -5.89 -2.90
C TRP A 75 15.36 -7.15 -2.62
N TYR A 76 16.34 -7.47 -3.47
CA TYR A 76 17.21 -8.62 -3.24
C TYR A 76 18.08 -8.47 -1.98
N GLU A 77 18.55 -7.27 -1.66
CA GLU A 77 19.22 -7.00 -0.37
C GLU A 77 18.30 -7.30 0.83
N GLN A 78 17.02 -6.92 0.75
CA GLN A 78 16.04 -7.23 1.80
C GLN A 78 15.75 -8.73 1.88
N VAL A 79 15.72 -9.44 0.74
CA VAL A 79 15.61 -10.90 0.72
C VAL A 79 16.80 -11.55 1.41
N ASP A 80 18.02 -11.10 1.11
CA ASP A 80 19.24 -11.63 1.73
C ASP A 80 19.25 -11.40 3.25
N LEU A 81 18.80 -10.22 3.71
CA LEU A 81 18.64 -9.95 5.13
C LEU A 81 17.60 -10.88 5.78
N LEU A 82 16.45 -11.13 5.14
CA LEU A 82 15.45 -12.07 5.67
C LEU A 82 15.96 -13.53 5.70
N GLN A 83 16.84 -13.89 4.77
CA GLN A 83 17.37 -15.24 4.65
C GLN A 83 18.53 -15.50 5.63
N ASN A 84 19.31 -14.47 5.96
CA ASN A 84 20.51 -14.58 6.79
C ASN A 84 20.29 -14.09 8.23
N ASP A 85 19.54 -13.02 8.42
CA ASP A 85 19.32 -12.38 9.70
C ASP A 85 17.92 -12.68 10.25
N SER A 86 17.86 -13.14 11.50
CA SER A 86 16.58 -13.41 12.14
C SER A 86 15.81 -12.11 12.39
N VAL A 87 14.49 -12.16 12.23
CA VAL A 87 13.61 -11.08 12.67
C VAL A 87 13.75 -10.92 14.19
N SER A 88 13.91 -9.68 14.66
CA SER A 88 14.06 -9.44 16.10
C SER A 88 12.75 -9.72 16.84
N GLU A 89 12.85 -10.10 18.12
CA GLU A 89 11.68 -10.35 18.96
C GLU A 89 10.77 -9.11 19.05
N TYR A 90 11.37 -7.92 19.12
CA TYR A 90 10.63 -6.66 19.14
C TYR A 90 9.80 -6.42 17.86
N GLU A 91 10.37 -6.68 16.68
CA GLU A 91 9.63 -6.58 15.42
C GLU A 91 8.49 -7.61 15.34
N LEU A 92 8.76 -8.84 15.80
CA LEU A 92 7.78 -9.91 15.79
C LEU A 92 6.63 -9.63 16.78
N GLU A 93 6.93 -9.19 17.99
CA GLU A 93 5.93 -8.78 18.99
C GLU A 93 5.07 -7.64 18.47
N LYS A 94 5.66 -6.65 17.81
CA LYS A 94 4.92 -5.55 17.19
C LYS A 94 3.94 -6.06 16.12
N VAL A 95 4.36 -6.98 15.26
CA VAL A 95 3.48 -7.58 14.25
C VAL A 95 2.35 -8.36 14.92
N LYS A 96 2.64 -9.16 15.94
CA LYS A 96 1.63 -9.92 16.69
C LYS A 96 0.60 -9.00 17.35
N ASN A 97 1.03 -7.88 17.93
CA ASN A 97 0.14 -6.88 18.51
C ASN A 97 -0.81 -6.26 17.46
N ASN A 98 -0.31 -5.99 16.25
CA ASN A 98 -1.15 -5.49 15.16
C ASN A 98 -2.20 -6.53 14.72
N ILE A 99 -1.81 -7.80 14.60
CA ILE A 99 -2.73 -8.91 14.25
C ILE A 99 -3.86 -9.02 15.28
N VAL A 100 -3.54 -8.92 16.56
CA VAL A 100 -4.53 -8.90 17.65
C VAL A 100 -5.46 -7.69 17.52
N ALA A 101 -4.92 -6.51 17.24
CA ALA A 101 -5.72 -5.28 17.11
C ALA A 101 -6.64 -5.30 15.87
N ASP A 102 -6.19 -5.88 14.75
CA ASP A 102 -6.98 -5.98 13.52
C ASP A 102 -8.21 -6.88 13.68
N GLN A 103 -8.12 -7.93 14.53
CA GLN A 103 -9.24 -8.83 14.78
C GLN A 103 -10.47 -8.09 15.35
N PHE A 104 -10.25 -7.15 16.27
CA PHE A 104 -11.34 -6.38 16.87
C PHE A 104 -12.05 -5.47 15.86
N ARG A 105 -11.31 -4.94 14.88
CA ARG A 105 -11.86 -4.09 13.81
C ARG A 105 -12.66 -4.88 12.79
N GLN A 106 -12.19 -6.08 12.44
CA GLN A 106 -12.84 -6.92 11.42
C GLN A 106 -14.23 -7.41 11.83
N LEU A 107 -14.49 -7.57 13.14
CA LEU A 107 -15.78 -8.00 13.68
C LEU A 107 -16.84 -6.88 13.76
N GLN A 108 -16.48 -5.63 13.44
CA GLN A 108 -17.40 -4.48 13.58
C GLN A 108 -18.37 -4.34 12.39
N SER A 109 -18.17 -5.08 11.30
CA SER A 109 -19.02 -5.01 10.12
C SER A 109 -19.51 -6.39 9.67
N ASN A 110 -20.81 -6.61 9.83
CA ASN A 110 -21.50 -7.82 9.36
C ASN A 110 -21.32 -8.05 7.85
N PHE A 111 -21.23 -6.98 7.06
CA PHE A 111 -21.01 -7.08 5.62
C PHE A 111 -19.61 -7.62 5.30
N PHE A 112 -18.55 -7.06 5.89
CA PHE A 112 -17.19 -7.56 5.67
C PHE A 112 -17.02 -8.98 6.18
N LEU A 113 -17.63 -9.32 7.31
CA LEU A 113 -17.65 -10.69 7.82
C LEU A 113 -18.32 -11.66 6.86
N MET A 114 -19.48 -11.30 6.28
CA MET A 114 -20.14 -12.13 5.25
C MET A 114 -19.22 -12.37 4.04
N ILE A 115 -18.54 -11.32 3.56
CA ILE A 115 -17.59 -11.45 2.43
C ILE A 115 -16.42 -12.37 2.79
N GLN A 116 -15.85 -12.24 3.98
CA GLN A 116 -14.74 -13.10 4.43
C GLN A 116 -15.17 -14.57 4.54
N LEU A 117 -16.34 -14.84 5.13
CA LEU A 117 -16.89 -16.19 5.25
C LEU A 117 -17.16 -16.81 3.87
N GLY A 118 -17.81 -16.07 2.98
CA GLY A 118 -18.09 -16.54 1.61
C GLY A 118 -16.81 -16.80 0.81
N TYR A 119 -15.81 -15.92 0.94
CA TYR A 119 -14.52 -16.11 0.30
C TYR A 119 -13.80 -17.35 0.87
N GLY A 120 -13.71 -17.48 2.20
CA GLY A 120 -13.10 -18.61 2.89
C GLY A 120 -13.74 -19.93 2.49
N GLU A 121 -15.07 -20.00 2.46
CA GLU A 121 -15.82 -21.18 2.02
C GLU A 121 -15.46 -21.58 0.58
N ALA A 122 -15.34 -20.61 -0.33
CA ALA A 122 -14.99 -20.88 -1.72
C ALA A 122 -13.59 -21.48 -1.89
N ILE A 123 -12.63 -21.09 -1.04
CA ILE A 123 -11.21 -21.43 -1.22
C ILE A 123 -10.66 -22.49 -0.27
N GLY A 124 -11.31 -22.81 0.86
CA GLY A 124 -10.86 -23.89 1.75
C GLY A 124 -11.57 -24.01 3.11
N GLY A 125 -12.83 -23.58 3.19
CA GLY A 125 -13.66 -23.66 4.39
C GLY A 125 -13.64 -22.39 5.21
N TRP A 126 -14.83 -21.96 5.63
CA TRP A 126 -15.02 -20.74 6.43
C TRP A 126 -14.39 -20.83 7.83
N GLU A 127 -14.16 -22.02 8.37
CA GLU A 127 -13.64 -22.25 9.73
C GLU A 127 -12.22 -21.68 9.92
N ALA A 128 -11.48 -21.47 8.82
CA ALA A 128 -10.16 -20.87 8.84
C ALA A 128 -10.12 -19.49 9.51
N ILE A 129 -11.25 -18.75 9.52
CA ILE A 129 -11.35 -17.47 10.22
C ILE A 129 -11.16 -17.62 11.75
N ASN A 130 -11.57 -18.75 12.32
CA ASN A 130 -11.47 -19.03 13.75
C ASN A 130 -10.05 -19.49 14.14
N GLU A 131 -9.39 -20.24 13.26
CA GLU A 131 -8.06 -20.84 13.52
C GLU A 131 -6.90 -19.90 13.18
N SER A 132 -7.07 -19.03 12.19
CA SER A 132 -5.97 -18.26 11.59
C SER A 132 -5.20 -17.40 12.58
N LYS A 133 -5.89 -16.79 13.55
CA LYS A 133 -5.26 -15.95 14.57
C LYS A 133 -4.20 -16.70 15.35
N ASP A 134 -4.55 -17.87 15.88
CA ASP A 134 -3.65 -18.61 16.77
C ASP A 134 -2.43 -19.12 15.99
N LEU A 135 -2.64 -19.54 14.74
CA LEU A 135 -1.57 -19.94 13.82
C LEU A 135 -0.65 -18.78 13.47
N LEU A 136 -1.17 -17.56 13.28
CA LEU A 136 -0.37 -16.36 13.06
C LEU A 136 0.44 -15.96 14.30
N LEU A 137 -0.16 -16.05 15.49
CA LEU A 137 0.51 -15.72 16.76
C LEU A 137 1.59 -16.75 17.14
N ALA A 138 1.46 -17.99 16.70
CA ALA A 138 2.44 -19.05 16.92
C ALA A 138 3.69 -18.94 16.02
N VAL A 139 3.65 -18.11 14.96
CA VAL A 139 4.81 -17.95 14.06
C VAL A 139 6.04 -17.45 14.83
N THR A 140 7.18 -18.09 14.53
CA THR A 140 8.50 -17.75 15.08
C THR A 140 9.37 -17.02 14.05
N ALA A 141 10.45 -16.36 14.51
CA ALA A 141 11.44 -15.76 13.62
C ALA A 141 12.12 -16.81 12.71
N ASP A 142 12.32 -18.03 13.22
CA ASP A 142 12.90 -19.13 12.45
C ASP A 142 11.96 -19.62 11.33
N ASP A 143 10.64 -19.59 11.58
CA ASP A 143 9.67 -19.90 10.52
C ASP A 143 9.72 -18.89 9.38
N ILE A 144 9.86 -17.59 9.71
CA ILE A 144 10.01 -16.52 8.72
C ILE A 144 11.29 -16.73 7.90
N LYS A 145 12.43 -16.97 8.58
CA LYS A 145 13.70 -17.25 7.91
C LYS A 145 13.61 -18.47 7.01
N ARG A 146 12.98 -19.54 7.48
CA ARG A 146 12.76 -20.78 6.71
C ARG A 146 11.94 -20.53 5.45
N VAL A 147 10.82 -19.82 5.54
CA VAL A 147 10.00 -19.54 4.34
C VAL A 147 10.67 -18.53 3.39
N ALA A 148 11.45 -17.58 3.91
CA ALA A 148 12.27 -16.70 3.06
C ALA A 148 13.29 -17.49 2.24
N ASN A 149 13.99 -18.44 2.86
CA ASN A 149 14.94 -19.34 2.19
C ASN A 149 14.26 -20.27 1.19
N LYS A 150 13.05 -20.76 1.51
CA LYS A 150 12.32 -21.71 0.66
C LYS A 150 11.70 -21.06 -0.58
N TYR A 151 11.05 -19.89 -0.42
CA TYR A 151 10.21 -19.31 -1.48
C TYR A 151 10.87 -18.15 -2.23
N LEU A 152 11.72 -17.35 -1.57
CA LEU A 152 12.31 -16.15 -2.17
C LEU A 152 13.63 -16.45 -2.88
N THR A 153 13.60 -17.43 -3.79
CA THR A 153 14.77 -17.84 -4.59
C THR A 153 14.70 -17.29 -6.00
N LYS A 154 15.86 -17.10 -6.64
CA LYS A 154 15.94 -16.60 -8.02
C LYS A 154 15.21 -17.50 -9.02
N ASN A 155 15.31 -18.82 -8.85
CA ASN A 155 14.63 -19.80 -9.71
C ASN A 155 13.11 -19.81 -9.52
N ASN A 156 12.62 -19.36 -8.37
CA ASN A 156 11.19 -19.20 -8.11
C ASN A 156 10.67 -17.79 -8.48
N SER A 157 11.50 -16.94 -9.08
CA SER A 157 11.16 -15.53 -9.31
C SER A 157 10.75 -15.25 -10.76
N SER A 158 9.79 -14.36 -10.91
CA SER A 158 9.42 -13.70 -12.17
C SER A 158 9.41 -12.19 -11.95
N VAL A 159 10.22 -11.47 -12.71
CA VAL A 159 10.42 -10.02 -12.58
C VAL A 159 9.82 -9.32 -13.81
N ALA A 160 9.08 -8.25 -13.56
CA ALA A 160 8.55 -7.38 -14.59
C ALA A 160 8.91 -5.93 -14.24
N LEU A 161 9.63 -5.27 -15.14
CA LEU A 161 10.01 -3.87 -15.00
C LEU A 161 9.17 -3.04 -15.96
N TYR A 162 8.42 -2.08 -15.42
CA TYR A 162 7.58 -1.18 -16.19
C TYR A 162 8.31 0.15 -16.33
N ASN A 163 8.79 0.40 -17.54
CA ASN A 163 9.40 1.68 -17.89
C ASN A 163 8.41 2.51 -18.71
N ARG A 164 8.43 3.82 -18.48
CA ARG A 164 7.76 4.74 -19.39
C ARG A 164 8.34 4.58 -20.79
N SER A 165 7.48 4.51 -21.81
CA SER A 165 7.94 4.49 -23.20
C SER A 165 8.79 5.74 -23.50
N LYS A 166 9.89 5.58 -24.24
CA LYS A 166 10.74 6.70 -24.66
C LYS A 166 9.98 7.75 -25.48
N ASN A 167 8.89 7.34 -26.12
CA ASN A 167 8.02 8.19 -26.92
C ASN A 167 6.72 8.56 -26.19
N ALA A 168 6.57 8.20 -24.91
CA ALA A 168 5.43 8.66 -24.14
C ALA A 168 5.61 10.16 -23.93
N THR A 169 4.69 10.95 -24.47
CA THR A 169 4.54 12.37 -24.16
C THR A 169 4.68 12.54 -22.66
N PRO A 170 5.68 13.29 -22.14
CA PRO A 170 5.78 13.63 -20.72
C PRO A 170 4.39 14.01 -20.18
N ILE A 171 4.08 13.65 -18.92
CA ILE A 171 2.75 13.98 -18.35
C ILE A 171 2.56 15.50 -18.40
N ASP A 172 3.70 16.21 -18.33
CA ASP A 172 3.81 17.65 -18.42
C ASP A 172 4.30 18.15 -19.79
N ALA A 173 4.32 17.36 -20.87
CA ALA A 173 4.90 17.84 -22.15
C ALA A 173 4.06 18.94 -22.77
N GLN A 174 2.73 18.79 -22.71
CA GLN A 174 1.81 19.85 -23.08
C GLN A 174 1.97 21.05 -22.15
N PHE A 175 2.24 20.81 -20.86
CA PHE A 175 2.49 21.87 -19.90
C PHE A 175 3.79 22.63 -20.22
N GLU A 176 4.91 21.95 -20.48
CA GLU A 176 6.20 22.56 -20.85
C GLU A 176 6.14 23.25 -22.21
N GLU A 177 5.38 22.70 -23.18
CA GLU A 177 5.14 23.35 -24.48
C GLU A 177 4.28 24.62 -24.33
N GLU A 178 3.22 24.57 -23.51
CA GLU A 178 2.43 25.77 -23.17
C GLU A 178 3.27 26.78 -22.37
N LEU A 179 4.17 26.32 -21.49
CA LEU A 179 5.05 27.17 -20.69
C LEU A 179 6.12 27.86 -21.54
N ALA A 180 6.61 27.18 -22.59
CA ALA A 180 7.61 27.71 -23.52
C ALA A 180 7.10 28.92 -24.33
N ALA A 181 5.79 29.15 -24.37
CA ALA A 181 5.18 30.34 -24.97
C ALA A 181 5.39 31.63 -24.14
N PHE A 182 5.88 31.51 -22.91
CA PHE A 182 6.09 32.62 -21.97
C PHE A 182 7.58 32.96 -21.81
N SER A 183 7.89 34.20 -21.40
CA SER A 183 9.27 34.61 -21.08
C SER A 183 9.82 33.90 -19.85
N GLU A 184 11.14 33.81 -19.67
CA GLU A 184 11.75 33.12 -18.52
C GLU A 184 11.24 33.64 -17.16
N GLU A 185 11.02 34.95 -17.04
CA GLU A 185 10.44 35.58 -15.85
C GLU A 185 8.98 35.16 -15.62
N GLN A 186 8.17 35.13 -16.68
CA GLN A 186 6.80 34.65 -16.63
C GLN A 186 6.72 33.15 -16.31
N GLN A 187 7.65 32.34 -16.83
CA GLN A 187 7.73 30.91 -16.53
C GLN A 187 8.01 30.66 -15.04
N MET A 188 8.93 31.42 -14.44
CA MET A 188 9.19 31.34 -13.00
C MET A 188 7.97 31.75 -12.18
N MET A 189 7.31 32.84 -12.56
CA MET A 189 6.07 33.29 -11.92
C MET A 189 4.95 32.25 -12.02
N ILE A 190 4.77 31.63 -13.19
CA ILE A 190 3.78 30.56 -13.41
C ILE A 190 4.11 29.34 -12.54
N LYS A 191 5.37 28.89 -12.51
CA LYS A 191 5.79 27.75 -11.69
C LYS A 191 5.55 28.00 -10.20
N GLN A 192 5.86 29.21 -9.71
CA GLN A 192 5.60 29.60 -8.33
C GLN A 192 4.10 29.64 -8.01
N ALA A 193 3.31 30.33 -8.84
CA ALA A 193 1.86 30.43 -8.65
C ALA A 193 1.16 29.07 -8.69
N LEU A 194 1.59 28.15 -9.57
CA LEU A 194 1.06 26.79 -9.61
C LEU A 194 1.43 25.97 -8.37
N SER A 195 2.61 26.21 -7.78
CA SER A 195 2.99 25.57 -6.51
C SER A 195 2.09 26.04 -5.37
N GLU A 196 1.77 27.34 -5.33
CA GLU A 196 0.83 27.90 -4.35
C GLU A 196 -0.58 27.35 -4.57
N LEU A 197 -1.06 27.28 -5.82
CA LEU A 197 -2.35 26.68 -6.15
C LEU A 197 -2.43 25.21 -5.70
N LYS A 198 -1.36 24.42 -5.87
CA LYS A 198 -1.30 23.02 -5.41
C LYS A 198 -1.49 22.88 -3.90
N ALA A 199 -1.06 23.87 -3.11
CA ALA A 199 -1.17 23.88 -1.66
C ALA A 199 -2.57 24.23 -1.14
N ILE A 200 -3.48 24.71 -2.00
CA ILE A 200 -4.86 25.05 -1.63
C ILE A 200 -5.67 23.77 -1.36
N PRO A 201 -6.39 23.68 -0.22
CA PRO A 201 -7.30 22.57 0.07
C PRO A 201 -8.37 22.39 -1.02
N GLU A 202 -8.76 21.14 -1.32
CA GLU A 202 -9.70 20.85 -2.41
C GLU A 202 -11.07 21.53 -2.23
N GLU A 203 -11.52 21.65 -0.98
CA GLU A 203 -12.76 22.31 -0.61
C GLU A 203 -12.79 23.80 -0.96
N GLU A 204 -11.63 24.44 -1.01
CA GLU A 204 -11.50 25.88 -1.28
C GLU A 204 -11.29 26.18 -2.78
N LEU A 205 -10.98 25.16 -3.61
CA LEU A 205 -10.61 25.35 -5.02
C LEU A 205 -11.67 26.07 -5.85
N LEU A 206 -12.95 25.77 -5.63
CA LEU A 206 -14.06 26.42 -6.35
C LEU A 206 -14.16 27.91 -5.99
N GLN A 207 -13.97 28.23 -4.71
CA GLN A 207 -14.01 29.61 -4.23
C GLN A 207 -12.79 30.39 -4.74
N THR A 208 -11.59 29.79 -4.70
CA THR A 208 -10.37 30.37 -5.27
C THR A 208 -10.54 30.61 -6.77
N ALA A 209 -11.09 29.67 -7.53
CA ALA A 209 -11.32 29.84 -8.96
C ALA A 209 -12.29 30.98 -9.27
N ALA A 210 -13.37 31.12 -8.48
CA ALA A 210 -14.29 32.23 -8.62
C ALA A 210 -13.62 33.58 -8.31
N GLN A 211 -12.83 33.66 -7.23
CA GLN A 211 -12.07 34.86 -6.88
C GLN A 211 -11.05 35.25 -7.95
N MET A 212 -10.31 34.27 -8.47
CA MET A 212 -9.36 34.50 -9.56
C MET A 212 -10.08 34.98 -10.83
N LYS A 213 -11.23 34.39 -11.20
CA LYS A 213 -12.02 34.86 -12.36
C LYS A 213 -12.46 36.33 -12.22
N VAL A 214 -12.77 36.78 -11.01
CA VAL A 214 -13.09 38.20 -10.74
C VAL A 214 -11.82 39.07 -10.86
N GLN A 215 -10.70 38.62 -10.29
CA GLN A 215 -9.43 39.34 -10.36
C GLN A 215 -8.91 39.46 -11.79
N ALA A 216 -9.18 38.49 -12.68
CA ALA A 216 -8.78 38.51 -14.08
C ALA A 216 -9.21 39.79 -14.83
N GLN A 217 -10.29 40.43 -14.42
CA GLN A 217 -10.80 41.66 -15.02
C GLN A 217 -9.95 42.90 -14.68
N GLN A 218 -9.16 42.82 -13.61
CA GLN A 218 -8.32 43.92 -13.10
C GLN A 218 -6.83 43.69 -13.38
N VAL A 219 -6.47 42.58 -14.03
CA VAL A 219 -5.08 42.23 -14.34
C VAL A 219 -4.54 43.15 -15.45
N PRO A 220 -3.35 43.75 -15.27
CA PRO A 220 -2.69 44.53 -16.32
C PRO A 220 -2.50 43.70 -17.58
N ALA A 221 -2.57 44.33 -18.76
CA ALA A 221 -2.48 43.64 -20.05
C ALA A 221 -1.24 42.75 -20.20
N GLU A 222 -0.14 43.12 -19.55
CA GLU A 222 1.13 42.38 -19.52
C GLU A 222 1.05 41.03 -18.81
N PHE A 223 0.23 40.90 -17.76
CA PHE A 223 0.06 39.67 -16.98
C PHE A 223 -1.16 38.85 -17.37
N LYS A 224 -1.99 39.37 -18.28
CA LYS A 224 -3.25 38.74 -18.68
C LYS A 224 -3.03 37.32 -19.21
N ALA A 225 -2.02 37.12 -20.07
CA ALA A 225 -1.71 35.81 -20.64
C ALA A 225 -1.28 34.78 -19.58
N VAL A 226 -0.48 35.22 -18.59
CA VAL A 226 -0.06 34.38 -17.46
C VAL A 226 -1.26 34.02 -16.58
N PHE A 227 -2.11 35.00 -16.29
CA PHE A 227 -3.29 34.81 -15.45
C PHE A 227 -4.34 33.90 -16.10
N ASP A 228 -4.58 34.06 -17.40
CA ASP A 228 -5.46 33.20 -18.19
C ASP A 228 -4.95 31.75 -18.21
N PHE A 229 -3.64 31.55 -18.29
CA PHE A 229 -3.01 30.24 -18.20
C PHE A 229 -3.20 29.59 -16.82
N LEU A 230 -3.01 30.34 -15.74
CA LEU A 230 -3.22 29.86 -14.37
C LEU A 230 -4.70 29.51 -14.12
N LEU A 231 -5.63 30.31 -14.62
CA LEU A 231 -7.07 30.03 -14.56
C LEU A 231 -7.42 28.75 -15.32
N LYS A 232 -6.85 28.53 -16.51
CA LYS A 232 -7.04 27.30 -17.28
C LYS A 232 -6.57 26.08 -16.47
N LYS A 233 -5.36 26.13 -15.88
CA LYS A 233 -4.80 25.03 -15.08
C LYS A 233 -5.59 24.76 -13.80
N LEU A 234 -6.09 25.80 -13.15
CA LEU A 234 -6.96 25.66 -11.97
C LEU A 234 -8.29 24.99 -12.35
N GLN A 235 -8.88 25.37 -13.49
CA GLN A 235 -10.10 24.75 -14.00
C GLN A 235 -9.87 23.27 -14.38
N GLU A 236 -8.76 22.95 -15.07
CA GLU A 236 -8.37 21.56 -15.38
C GLU A 236 -8.24 20.71 -14.11
N ARG A 237 -7.71 21.27 -13.02
CA ARG A 237 -7.63 20.58 -11.72
C ARG A 237 -9.02 20.31 -11.14
N ILE A 238 -9.90 21.31 -11.12
CA ILE A 238 -11.28 21.15 -10.65
C ILE A 238 -12.00 20.09 -11.47
N ASP A 239 -11.86 20.14 -12.79
CA ASP A 239 -12.49 19.20 -13.72
C ASP A 239 -11.94 17.77 -13.50
N SER A 240 -10.63 17.61 -13.28
CA SER A 240 -10.02 16.30 -12.97
C SER A 240 -10.55 15.70 -11.66
N LEU A 241 -10.71 16.50 -10.61
CA LEU A 241 -11.26 16.06 -9.33
C LEU A 241 -12.75 15.69 -9.45
N SER A 242 -13.51 16.44 -10.26
CA SER A 242 -14.92 16.10 -10.53
C SER A 242 -15.08 14.84 -11.37
N ASN A 243 -14.14 14.51 -12.25
CA ASN A 243 -14.16 13.29 -13.06
C ASN A 243 -13.71 12.05 -12.28
N ASP A 244 -12.83 12.19 -11.28
CA ASP A 244 -12.53 11.11 -10.33
C ASP A 244 -13.74 10.77 -9.45
N LEU A 245 -14.65 11.73 -9.24
CA LEU A 245 -15.97 11.51 -8.62
C LEU A 245 -17.02 10.92 -9.61
N GLY A 246 -16.65 10.72 -10.89
CA GLY A 246 -17.56 10.33 -11.98
C GLY A 246 -17.34 8.93 -12.56
N SER A 247 -16.37 8.15 -12.06
CA SER A 247 -16.19 6.73 -12.42
C SER A 247 -16.92 5.75 -11.49
N GLU A 248 -17.85 6.22 -10.65
CA GLU A 248 -18.82 5.35 -9.97
C GLU A 248 -20.15 5.32 -10.74
N GLU A 249 -20.45 4.17 -11.35
CA GLU A 249 -21.84 3.80 -11.68
C GLU A 249 -22.72 3.90 -10.41
N PRO A 250 -24.01 4.25 -10.55
CA PRO A 250 -24.70 5.08 -9.58
C PRO A 250 -25.17 4.31 -8.34
N ALA A 251 -24.70 4.71 -7.16
CA ALA A 251 -25.38 4.43 -5.91
C ALA A 251 -26.59 5.38 -5.74
N LYS A 252 -27.78 4.79 -5.62
CA LYS A 252 -29.01 5.50 -5.29
C LYS A 252 -28.97 6.01 -3.85
N THR A 253 -29.13 7.33 -3.71
CA THR A 253 -29.80 8.13 -2.66
C THR A 253 -29.32 7.98 -1.19
N PRO A 254 -29.03 9.09 -0.48
CA PRO A 254 -28.45 9.06 0.86
C PRO A 254 -29.51 8.82 1.95
N VAL A 255 -29.16 8.04 2.97
CA VAL A 255 -29.77 8.12 4.30
C VAL A 255 -28.80 8.88 5.19
N VAL A 256 -29.29 10.00 5.71
CA VAL A 256 -28.63 10.85 6.70
C VAL A 256 -28.53 10.04 7.99
N GLU A 257 -27.33 9.92 8.57
CA GLU A 257 -27.22 9.53 9.97
C GLU A 257 -26.08 10.26 10.68
N GLU A 258 -26.41 10.58 11.92
CA GLU A 258 -25.90 11.62 12.79
C GLU A 258 -24.60 11.19 13.48
N VAL A 259 -23.60 12.07 13.52
CA VAL A 259 -22.31 11.81 14.17
C VAL A 259 -22.51 11.79 15.69
N VAL A 260 -22.30 10.64 16.31
CA VAL A 260 -22.12 10.52 17.76
C VAL A 260 -20.65 10.18 18.04
N GLU A 261 -19.89 11.17 18.49
CA GLU A 261 -18.58 10.95 19.12
C GLU A 261 -18.78 10.14 20.42
N GLN A 262 -18.17 8.96 20.49
CA GLN A 262 -17.93 8.30 21.77
C GLN A 262 -16.44 8.04 21.97
N ASN A 263 -15.92 8.68 23.01
CA ASN A 263 -14.59 8.51 23.57
C ASN A 263 -14.32 7.03 23.87
N PHE A 264 -13.28 6.45 23.26
CA PHE A 264 -12.79 5.12 23.63
C PHE A 264 -11.53 5.22 24.50
N VAL A 265 -11.63 4.62 25.68
CA VAL A 265 -10.53 4.40 26.62
C VAL A 265 -9.67 3.25 26.10
N GLU A 266 -8.37 3.52 25.93
CA GLU A 266 -7.36 2.50 25.60
C GLU A 266 -7.36 1.39 26.66
N THR A 267 -7.77 0.18 26.27
CA THR A 267 -7.54 -1.02 27.08
C THR A 267 -6.48 -1.86 26.37
N ASN A 268 -5.21 -1.58 26.67
CA ASN A 268 -4.08 -2.42 26.25
C ASN A 268 -4.09 -3.73 27.05
N GLN A 269 -4.89 -4.70 26.64
CA GLN A 269 -4.81 -6.05 27.17
C GLN A 269 -3.99 -6.90 26.21
N LYS A 270 -2.77 -7.26 26.64
CA LYS A 270 -1.86 -8.17 25.92
C LYS A 270 -2.54 -9.55 25.86
N LEU A 271 -3.00 -9.95 24.68
CA LEU A 271 -3.63 -11.25 24.47
C LEU A 271 -2.52 -12.29 24.26
N GLU A 272 -2.32 -13.16 25.25
CA GLU A 272 -1.40 -14.29 25.21
C GLU A 272 -2.16 -15.57 24.79
N LEU A 273 -1.52 -16.41 23.97
CA LEU A 273 -2.04 -17.72 23.58
C LEU A 273 -2.23 -18.61 24.81
N THR A 274 -3.32 -19.37 24.88
CA THR A 274 -3.48 -20.42 25.89
C THR A 274 -2.51 -21.58 25.61
N ALA A 275 -2.16 -22.35 26.64
CA ALA A 275 -1.27 -23.51 26.49
C ALA A 275 -1.80 -24.57 25.50
N GLN A 276 -3.13 -24.71 25.39
CA GLN A 276 -3.77 -25.60 24.43
C GLN A 276 -3.58 -25.10 22.99
N GLN A 277 -3.85 -23.81 22.73
CA GLN A 277 -3.65 -23.21 21.41
C GLN A 277 -2.19 -23.28 20.96
N LEU A 278 -1.26 -23.11 21.91
CA LEU A 278 0.17 -23.21 21.64
C LEU A 278 0.59 -24.64 21.32
N ALA A 279 0.00 -25.65 21.98
CA ALA A 279 0.24 -27.06 21.70
C ALA A 279 -0.32 -27.48 20.33
N GLU A 280 -1.55 -27.08 20.00
CA GLU A 280 -2.18 -27.37 18.71
C GLU A 280 -1.42 -26.74 17.54
N ALA A 281 -0.97 -25.48 17.70
CA ALA A 281 -0.13 -24.83 16.72
C ALA A 281 1.24 -25.52 16.60
N THR A 282 1.86 -25.91 17.72
CA THR A 282 3.15 -26.61 17.72
C THR A 282 3.04 -27.98 17.04
N GLU A 283 2.00 -28.75 17.34
CA GLU A 283 1.72 -30.04 16.72
C GLU A 283 1.53 -29.90 15.20
N PHE A 284 0.79 -28.89 14.75
CA PHE A 284 0.63 -28.56 13.34
C PHE A 284 1.97 -28.29 12.63
N PHE A 285 2.89 -27.59 13.30
CA PHE A 285 4.24 -27.34 12.78
C PHE A 285 5.19 -28.55 12.91
N GLU A 286 5.06 -29.40 13.93
CA GLU A 286 5.94 -30.56 14.17
C GLU A 286 5.62 -31.77 13.29
N LEU A 287 4.34 -32.15 13.13
CA LEU A 287 3.90 -33.27 12.28
C LEU A 287 4.38 -33.14 10.82
N THR A 288 4.69 -31.93 10.39
CA THR A 288 5.09 -31.62 9.01
C THR A 288 6.57 -31.34 8.82
N ARG A 289 7.36 -31.24 9.91
CA ARG A 289 8.84 -31.28 9.85
C ARG A 289 9.35 -32.68 9.46
N GLN A 290 8.57 -33.72 9.75
CA GLN A 290 8.90 -35.11 9.42
C GLN A 290 8.52 -35.51 7.97
N THR A 291 7.77 -34.68 7.24
CA THR A 291 7.20 -35.04 5.92
C THR A 291 7.68 -34.17 4.75
N SER A 292 8.79 -33.44 4.88
CA SER A 292 9.43 -32.80 3.71
C SER A 292 9.97 -33.88 2.75
N PRO A 293 9.48 -33.99 1.50
CA PRO A 293 10.20 -34.76 0.50
C PRO A 293 11.49 -34.00 0.15
N SER A 294 12.61 -34.71 0.23
CA SER A 294 13.92 -34.31 -0.30
C SER A 294 13.88 -34.04 -1.80
#